data_AF-A0AAP0C2M7-F1
#
_entry.id   AF-A0AAP0C2M7-F1
#
_cell.length_a   1.000
_cell.length_b   1.000
_cell.length_c   1.000
_cell.angle_alpha   90.00
_cell.angle_beta   90.00
_cell.angle_gamma   90.00
#
_symmetry.space_group_name_H-M   'P 1'
#
loop_
_entity.id
_entity.type
_entity.pdbx_description
1 polymer ?
#
loop_
_entity_poly.entity_id
_entity_poly.type
_entity_poly.pdbx_seq_one_letter_code
_entity_poly.pdbx_strand_id
1 'polypeptide(L)'
;MNISQPKKYPQKTTKKRLTNEQVKLLETSFNFNNKLDSTRKSHLAQELGVPARQIAIWYQNKRARWRNQSLETDYKALQHRLERVSNDKNRLEREVERLKGELEKAKDLLVSSKTMNYASLPSFSTSCDEVGSSSLLGDHGDFYVCFDNHQFDHKSNGHDFFGRSMS
;
A
#
# COMPACT_ATOMS: atom_id res chain seq x y z
N MET A 1 -21.66 -68.21 -11.78
CA MET A 1 -22.29 -67.42 -10.69
C MET A 1 -21.41 -66.21 -10.44
N ASN A 2 -21.89 -65.01 -10.78
CA ASN A 2 -21.09 -63.78 -10.68
C ASN A 2 -21.37 -63.13 -9.33
N ILE A 3 -20.35 -63.08 -8.46
CA ILE A 3 -20.47 -62.53 -7.11
C ILE A 3 -20.27 -61.03 -7.21
N SER A 4 -21.38 -60.29 -7.27
CA SER A 4 -21.40 -58.82 -7.21
C SER A 4 -20.84 -58.35 -5.85
N GLN A 5 -19.65 -57.77 -5.85
CA GLN A 5 -19.14 -57.08 -4.67
C GLN A 5 -19.95 -55.80 -4.39
N PRO A 6 -20.30 -55.52 -3.12
CA PRO A 6 -21.01 -54.29 -2.78
C PRO A 6 -20.07 -53.09 -2.90
N LYS A 7 -20.45 -52.14 -3.77
CA LYS A 7 -19.80 -50.83 -3.89
C LYS A 7 -19.90 -50.09 -2.54
N LYS A 8 -18.77 -49.93 -1.85
CA LYS A 8 -18.68 -49.09 -0.64
C LYS A 8 -18.78 -47.61 -1.04
N TYR A 9 -19.94 -47.02 -0.82
CA TYR A 9 -20.12 -45.58 -0.95
C TYR A 9 -19.40 -44.85 0.20
N PRO A 10 -18.62 -43.78 -0.06
CA PRO A 10 -17.94 -43.05 0.98
C PRO A 10 -18.98 -42.45 1.93
N GLN A 11 -18.90 -42.88 3.20
CA GLN A 11 -19.76 -42.41 4.28
C GLN A 11 -19.74 -40.88 4.35
N LYS A 12 -20.93 -40.28 4.36
CA LYS A 12 -21.16 -38.84 4.45
C LYS A 12 -20.67 -38.39 5.83
N THR A 13 -19.40 -37.99 5.95
CA THR A 13 -18.81 -37.54 7.21
C THR A 13 -19.63 -36.38 7.76
N THR A 14 -20.38 -36.64 8.83
CA THR A 14 -21.20 -35.62 9.50
C THR A 14 -20.30 -34.46 9.89
N LYS A 15 -20.70 -33.23 9.52
CA LYS A 15 -19.96 -32.00 9.79
C LYS A 15 -20.01 -31.69 11.30
N LYS A 16 -19.35 -32.49 12.13
CA LYS A 16 -19.21 -32.20 13.57
C LYS A 16 -18.26 -31.01 13.73
N ARG A 17 -18.67 -30.02 14.51
CA ARG A 17 -17.81 -28.90 14.91
C ARG A 17 -16.69 -29.44 15.81
N LEU A 18 -15.48 -28.90 15.66
CA LEU A 18 -14.37 -29.20 16.55
C LEU A 18 -14.66 -28.64 17.94
N THR A 19 -14.28 -29.38 18.99
CA THR A 19 -14.39 -28.92 20.37
C THR A 19 -13.34 -27.85 20.67
N ASN A 20 -13.54 -27.05 21.73
CA ASN A 20 -12.58 -26.02 22.12
C ASN A 20 -11.20 -26.61 22.45
N GLU A 21 -11.16 -27.78 23.06
CA GLU A 21 -9.91 -28.48 23.37
C GLU A 21 -9.17 -28.92 22.09
N GLN A 22 -9.89 -29.49 21.12
CA GLN A 22 -9.32 -29.84 19.81
C GLN A 22 -8.78 -28.59 19.09
N VAL A 23 -9.52 -27.48 19.13
CA VAL A 23 -9.06 -26.21 18.55
C VAL A 23 -7.81 -25.72 19.25
N LYS A 24 -7.73 -25.77 20.58
CA LYS A 24 -6.55 -25.34 21.34
C LYS A 24 -5.29 -26.10 20.93
N LEU A 25 -5.38 -27.43 20.78
CA LEU A 25 -4.26 -28.26 20.31
C LEU A 25 -3.85 -27.93 18.86
N LEU A 26 -4.83 -27.70 17.99
CA LEU A 26 -4.57 -27.25 16.62
C LEU A 26 -3.89 -25.89 16.58
N GLU A 27 -4.27 -24.96 17.45
CA GLU A 27 -3.65 -23.64 17.58
C GLU A 27 -2.21 -23.73 18.08
N THR A 28 -1.94 -24.51 19.12
CA THR A 28 -0.57 -24.76 19.60
C THR A 28 0.30 -25.33 18.47
N SER A 29 -0.21 -26.32 17.74
CA SER A 29 0.52 -26.89 16.61
C SER A 29 0.74 -25.89 15.47
N PHE A 30 -0.25 -25.04 15.17
CA PHE A 30 -0.16 -24.03 14.11
C PHE A 30 0.86 -22.94 14.44
N ASN A 31 0.92 -22.52 15.70
CA ASN A 31 1.87 -21.52 16.16
C ASN A 31 3.31 -22.02 16.08
N PHE A 32 3.53 -23.32 16.25
CA PHE A 32 4.83 -23.95 16.04
C PHE A 32 5.18 -24.04 14.54
N ASN A 33 4.25 -24.51 13.70
CA ASN A 33 4.42 -24.55 12.26
C ASN A 33 3.09 -24.29 11.54
N ASN A 34 3.04 -23.21 10.75
CA ASN A 34 1.84 -22.81 10.02
C ASN A 34 1.58 -23.66 8.76
N LYS A 35 2.57 -24.45 8.31
CA LYS A 35 2.46 -25.41 7.21
C LYS A 35 2.09 -26.78 7.76
N LEU A 36 0.99 -27.33 7.26
CA LEU A 36 0.55 -28.66 7.62
C LEU A 36 1.17 -29.68 6.65
N ASP A 37 2.21 -30.37 7.10
CA ASP A 37 2.80 -31.51 6.39
C ASP A 37 1.92 -32.77 6.53
N SER A 38 2.14 -33.74 5.64
CA SER A 38 1.32 -34.96 5.61
C SER A 38 1.48 -35.80 6.87
N THR A 39 2.69 -35.89 7.41
CA THR A 39 3.00 -36.67 8.62
C THR A 39 2.31 -36.06 9.83
N ARG A 40 2.46 -34.75 10.06
CA ARG A 40 1.79 -34.05 11.16
C ARG A 40 0.28 -34.09 11.04
N LYS A 41 -0.26 -33.99 9.82
CA LYS A 41 -1.70 -34.13 9.58
C LYS A 41 -2.23 -35.48 10.03
N SER A 42 -1.53 -36.57 9.72
CA SER A 42 -1.90 -37.92 10.17
C SER A 42 -1.79 -38.05 11.69
N HIS A 43 -0.72 -37.51 12.30
CA HIS A 43 -0.54 -37.51 13.75
C HIS A 43 -1.70 -36.78 14.45
N LEU A 44 -2.00 -35.54 14.03
CA LEU A 44 -3.08 -34.74 14.60
C LEU A 44 -4.46 -35.41 14.41
N ALA A 45 -4.67 -36.12 13.29
CA ALA A 45 -5.92 -36.85 13.06
C ALA A 45 -6.12 -37.97 14.07
N GLN A 46 -5.05 -38.72 14.36
CA GLN A 46 -5.07 -39.79 15.35
C GLN A 46 -5.21 -39.23 16.78
N GLU A 47 -4.40 -38.23 17.13
CA GLU A 47 -4.36 -37.61 18.47
C GLU A 47 -5.70 -36.95 18.84
N LEU A 48 -6.34 -36.25 17.89
CA LEU A 48 -7.58 -35.52 18.14
C LEU A 48 -8.85 -36.35 17.87
N GLY A 49 -8.71 -37.53 17.25
CA GLY A 49 -9.84 -38.32 16.75
C GLY A 49 -10.65 -37.60 15.66
N VAL A 50 -10.00 -36.69 14.92
CA VAL A 50 -10.63 -35.82 13.92
C VAL A 50 -10.21 -36.26 12.52
N PRO A 51 -11.13 -36.32 11.52
CA PRO A 51 -10.75 -36.63 10.15
C PRO A 51 -9.68 -35.67 9.60
N ALA A 52 -8.63 -36.21 8.98
CA ALA A 52 -7.51 -35.43 8.40
C ALA A 52 -7.97 -34.27 7.49
N ARG A 53 -9.11 -34.44 6.80
CA ARG A 53 -9.73 -33.40 5.98
C ARG A 53 -10.20 -32.19 6.79
N GLN A 54 -10.79 -32.40 7.97
CA GLN A 54 -11.23 -31.31 8.87
C GLN A 54 -10.03 -30.52 9.38
N ILE A 55 -8.93 -31.21 9.71
CA ILE A 55 -7.67 -30.57 10.10
C ILE A 55 -7.12 -29.71 8.95
N ALA A 56 -7.10 -30.24 7.73
CA ALA A 56 -6.67 -29.50 6.55
C ALA A 56 -7.50 -28.23 6.31
N ILE A 57 -8.83 -28.34 6.38
CA ILE A 57 -9.75 -27.20 6.26
C ILE A 57 -9.52 -26.18 7.38
N TRP A 58 -9.33 -26.66 8.61
CA TRP A 58 -9.06 -25.78 9.75
C TRP A 58 -7.77 -24.98 9.55
N TYR A 59 -6.67 -25.62 9.11
CA TYR A 59 -5.40 -24.94 8.81
C TYR A 59 -5.55 -23.93 7.67
N GLN A 60 -6.30 -24.28 6.62
CA GLN A 60 -6.61 -23.34 5.53
C GLN A 60 -7.37 -22.11 6.03
N ASN A 61 -8.41 -22.32 6.84
CA ASN A 61 -9.20 -21.24 7.43
C ASN A 61 -8.39 -20.38 8.41
N LYS A 62 -7.52 -20.99 9.21
CA LYS A 62 -6.63 -20.26 10.13
C LYS A 62 -5.68 -19.36 9.36
N ARG A 63 -5.06 -19.86 8.28
CA ARG A 63 -4.23 -19.04 7.38
C ARG A 63 -5.02 -17.93 6.68
N ALA A 64 -6.24 -18.21 6.22
CA ALA A 64 -7.09 -17.21 5.62
C ALA A 64 -7.39 -16.06 6.59
N ARG A 65 -7.80 -16.39 7.82
CA ARG A 65 -8.03 -15.40 8.88
C ARG A 65 -6.77 -14.60 9.21
N TRP A 66 -5.61 -15.26 9.30
CA TRP A 66 -4.35 -14.60 9.56
C TRP A 66 -3.99 -13.58 8.45
N ARG A 67 -4.15 -13.95 7.17
CA ARG A 67 -3.94 -13.02 6.05
C ARG A 67 -4.91 -11.84 6.10
N ASN A 68 -6.19 -12.10 6.35
CA ASN A 68 -7.19 -11.04 6.46
C ASN A 68 -6.86 -10.08 7.62
N GLN A 69 -6.41 -10.60 8.76
CA GLN A 69 -5.99 -9.76 9.89
C GLN A 69 -4.77 -8.90 9.58
N SER A 70 -3.81 -9.44 8.80
CA SER A 70 -2.67 -8.65 8.31
C SER A 70 -3.15 -7.53 7.40
N LEU A 71 -3.95 -7.86 6.38
CA LEU A 71 -4.48 -6.88 5.42
C LEU A 71 -5.29 -5.77 6.09
N GLU A 72 -6.10 -6.11 7.08
CA GLU A 72 -6.86 -5.15 7.88
C GLU A 72 -5.95 -4.18 8.63
N THR A 73 -4.85 -4.69 9.22
CA THR A 73 -3.86 -3.87 9.90
C THR A 73 -3.13 -2.96 8.91
N ASP A 74 -2.71 -3.50 7.77
CA ASP A 74 -2.00 -2.76 6.72
C ASP A 74 -2.89 -1.66 6.13
N TYR A 75 -4.16 -1.96 5.89
CA TYR A 75 -5.15 -0.99 5.42
C TYR A 75 -5.30 0.17 6.40
N LYS A 76 -5.43 -0.10 7.71
CA LYS A 76 -5.50 0.94 8.74
C LYS A 76 -4.24 1.80 8.79
N ALA A 77 -3.07 1.17 8.70
CA ALA A 77 -1.81 1.90 8.67
C ALA A 77 -1.73 2.82 7.44
N LEU A 78 -2.17 2.34 6.28
CA LEU A 78 -2.23 3.14 5.05
C LEU A 78 -3.23 4.30 5.15
N GLN A 79 -4.41 4.06 5.74
CA GLN A 79 -5.41 5.09 5.97
C GLN A 79 -4.86 6.22 6.86
N HIS A 80 -4.18 5.88 7.97
CA HIS A 80 -3.55 6.89 8.82
C HIS A 80 -2.41 7.65 8.10
N ARG A 81 -1.66 6.99 7.23
CA ARG A 81 -0.65 7.67 6.40
C ARG A 81 -1.30 8.67 5.44
N LEU A 82 -2.37 8.26 4.78
CA LEU A 82 -3.11 9.11 3.85
C LEU A 82 -3.66 10.35 4.57
N GLU A 83 -4.24 10.18 5.74
CA GLU A 83 -4.75 11.29 6.56
C GLU A 83 -3.63 12.28 6.92
N ARG A 84 -2.47 11.79 7.37
CA ARG A 84 -1.31 12.65 7.66
C ARG A 84 -0.86 13.45 6.44
N VAL A 85 -0.67 12.77 5.30
CA VAL A 85 -0.23 13.42 4.06
C VAL A 85 -1.26 14.44 3.57
N SER A 86 -2.56 14.12 3.69
CA SER A 86 -3.64 15.05 3.35
C SER A 86 -3.60 16.31 4.23
N ASN A 87 -3.40 16.14 5.54
CA ASN A 87 -3.28 17.26 6.47
C ASN A 87 -2.04 18.12 6.21
N ASP A 88 -0.90 17.48 5.90
CA ASP A 88 0.33 18.18 5.53
C ASP A 88 0.16 18.96 4.22
N LYS A 89 -0.47 18.35 3.21
CA LYS A 89 -0.81 19.02 1.95
C LYS A 89 -1.67 20.25 2.21
N ASN A 90 -2.77 20.13 2.95
CA ASN A 90 -3.66 21.25 3.27
C ASN A 90 -2.95 22.35 4.07
N ARG A 91 -1.94 21.99 4.89
CA ARG A 91 -1.10 22.97 5.60
C ARG A 91 -0.18 23.70 4.63
N LEU A 92 0.49 22.97 3.75
CA LEU A 92 1.40 23.55 2.75
C LEU A 92 0.66 24.43 1.75
N GLU A 93 -0.53 24.04 1.30
CA GLU A 93 -1.36 24.87 0.41
C GLU A 93 -1.72 26.22 1.04
N ARG A 94 -2.07 26.23 2.34
CA ARG A 94 -2.31 27.48 3.08
C ARG A 94 -1.06 28.35 3.20
N GLU A 95 0.09 27.73 3.45
CA GLU A 95 1.35 28.44 3.55
C GLU A 95 1.78 29.04 2.21
N VAL A 96 1.61 28.29 1.11
CA VAL A 96 1.84 28.78 -0.24
C VAL A 96 0.96 29.99 -0.54
N GLU A 97 -0.33 29.94 -0.21
CA GLU A 97 -1.24 31.07 -0.43
C GLU A 97 -0.84 32.30 0.39
N ARG A 98 -0.47 32.10 1.66
CA ARG A 98 0.04 33.16 2.54
C ARG A 98 1.28 33.83 1.94
N LEU A 99 2.28 33.04 1.53
CA LEU A 99 3.53 33.53 0.97
C LEU A 99 3.33 34.24 -0.36
N LYS A 100 2.43 33.75 -1.22
CA LYS A 100 2.04 34.46 -2.46
C LYS A 100 1.45 35.83 -2.17
N GLY A 101 0.55 35.93 -1.17
CA GLY A 101 -0.02 37.21 -0.77
C GLY A 101 1.00 38.19 -0.19
N GLU A 102 1.99 37.71 0.56
CA GLU A 102 3.10 38.54 1.05
C GLU A 102 4.01 39.02 -0.07
N LEU A 103 4.32 38.14 -1.03
CA LEU A 103 5.12 38.48 -2.19
C LEU A 103 4.45 39.58 -3.02
N GLU A 104 3.14 39.50 -3.23
CA GLU A 104 2.41 40.50 -4.00
C GLU A 104 2.42 41.88 -3.31
N LYS A 105 2.16 41.92 -2.00
CA LYS A 105 2.28 43.16 -1.21
C LYS A 105 3.68 43.77 -1.29
N ALA A 106 4.72 42.93 -1.23
CA ALA A 106 6.10 43.40 -1.34
C ALA A 106 6.40 43.99 -2.72
N LYS A 107 5.86 43.39 -3.80
CA LYS A 107 5.96 43.95 -5.16
C LYS A 107 5.23 45.28 -5.27
N ASP A 108 4.01 45.40 -4.74
CA ASP A 108 3.23 46.64 -4.76
C ASP A 108 3.94 47.80 -4.05
N LEU A 109 4.56 47.52 -2.90
CA LEU A 109 5.36 48.49 -2.15
C LEU A 109 6.63 48.91 -2.92
N LEU A 110 7.28 47.98 -3.61
CA LEU A 110 8.45 48.26 -4.44
C LEU A 110 8.08 49.15 -5.64
N VAL A 111 6.98 48.84 -6.32
CA VAL A 111 6.48 49.64 -7.45
C VAL A 111 6.12 51.06 -6.98
N SER A 112 5.42 51.18 -5.84
CA SER A 112 5.04 52.47 -5.24
C SER A 112 6.25 53.30 -4.77
N SER A 113 7.30 52.65 -4.26
CA SER A 113 8.54 53.33 -3.87
C SER A 113 9.36 53.77 -5.07
N LYS A 114 9.26 53.05 -6.20
CA LYS A 114 9.86 53.46 -7.47
C LYS A 114 9.15 54.69 -8.03
N THR A 115 7.82 54.69 -8.12
CA THR A 115 7.04 55.81 -8.67
C THR A 115 7.24 57.12 -7.89
N MET A 116 7.41 57.06 -6.57
CA MET A 116 7.73 58.22 -5.73
C MET A 116 9.16 58.77 -5.93
N ASN A 117 10.12 57.92 -6.30
CA ASN A 117 11.51 58.35 -6.58
C ASN A 117 11.68 59.04 -7.95
N TYR A 118 10.79 58.79 -8.92
CA TYR A 118 10.82 59.49 -10.22
C TYR A 118 10.11 60.85 -10.20
N ALA A 119 9.26 61.12 -9.21
CA ALA A 119 8.50 62.37 -9.08
C ALA A 119 9.30 63.52 -8.41
N SER A 120 10.51 63.26 -7.90
CA SER A 120 11.37 64.26 -7.23
C SER A 120 12.75 64.46 -7.88
N LEU A 121 13.00 63.91 -9.07
CA LEU A 121 14.20 64.27 -9.84
C LEU A 121 13.90 65.50 -10.71
N PRO A 122 14.74 66.56 -10.70
CA PRO A 122 14.63 67.64 -11.67
C PRO A 122 14.78 67.06 -13.07
N SER A 123 13.86 67.40 -13.97
CA SER A 123 13.98 67.10 -15.39
C SER A 123 15.23 67.78 -15.96
N PHE A 124 16.32 67.05 -16.12
CA PHE A 124 17.31 67.36 -17.14
C PHE A 124 17.04 66.43 -18.32
N SER A 125 16.39 67.01 -19.32
CA SER A 125 16.29 66.45 -20.66
C SER A 125 17.70 66.15 -21.18
N THR A 126 17.96 64.88 -21.51
CA THR A 126 18.99 64.56 -22.50
C THR A 126 18.44 63.44 -23.37
N SER A 127 18.12 63.85 -24.59
CA SER A 127 17.83 63.01 -25.74
C SER A 127 19.08 62.20 -26.09
N CYS A 128 18.90 60.90 -26.31
CA CYS A 128 19.74 60.12 -27.20
C CYS A 128 18.91 58.95 -27.75
N ASP A 129 18.64 59.01 -29.05
CA ASP A 129 18.27 57.87 -29.88
C ASP A 129 19.45 56.88 -29.91
N GLU A 130 19.17 55.58 -29.82
CA GLU A 130 19.49 54.59 -30.86
C GLU A 130 19.43 53.14 -30.36
N VAL A 131 18.77 52.34 -31.21
CA VAL A 131 19.02 50.95 -31.65
C VAL A 131 18.98 49.77 -30.67
N GLY A 132 18.19 48.78 -31.11
CA GLY A 132 18.75 47.46 -31.35
C GLY A 132 18.42 46.40 -30.31
N SER A 133 17.32 45.68 -30.57
CA SER A 133 17.22 44.21 -30.56
C SER A 133 17.90 43.43 -29.42
N SER A 134 17.11 42.72 -28.62
CA SER A 134 17.10 41.26 -28.75
C SER A 134 15.94 40.62 -28.01
N SER A 135 15.07 39.99 -28.78
CA SER A 135 14.30 38.81 -28.38
C SER A 135 15.26 37.73 -27.87
N LEU A 136 14.97 37.13 -26.71
CA LEU A 136 15.36 35.75 -26.40
C LEU A 136 14.28 35.08 -25.55
N LEU A 137 13.54 34.21 -26.25
CA LEU A 137 12.91 33.01 -25.71
C LEU A 137 14.02 31.98 -25.40
N GLY A 138 13.77 31.12 -24.42
CA GLY A 138 14.59 29.94 -24.09
C GLY A 138 14.46 29.66 -22.59
N ASP A 139 13.48 28.87 -22.16
CA ASP A 139 13.48 27.40 -22.18
C ASP A 139 14.44 26.78 -21.14
N HIS A 140 13.86 26.00 -20.25
CA HIS A 140 14.40 25.00 -19.31
C HIS A 140 13.40 24.93 -18.14
N GLY A 141 12.54 23.93 -18.03
CA GLY A 141 12.79 22.51 -18.26
C GLY A 141 12.52 21.82 -16.93
N ASP A 142 11.35 21.18 -16.85
CA ASP A 142 11.02 20.03 -16.01
C ASP A 142 11.77 19.88 -14.68
N PHE A 143 11.19 20.41 -13.60
CA PHE A 143 11.48 19.90 -12.26
C PHE A 143 10.47 18.80 -11.90
N TYR A 144 10.66 17.62 -12.50
CA TYR A 144 10.04 16.38 -12.05
C TYR A 144 11.14 15.32 -11.87
N VAL A 145 11.58 15.11 -10.64
CA VAL A 145 12.24 13.90 -10.08
C VAL A 145 12.46 14.16 -8.58
N CYS A 146 12.24 13.28 -7.61
CA CYS A 146 12.16 11.83 -7.58
C CYS A 146 11.06 11.36 -6.62
N PHE A 147 10.39 10.25 -6.99
CA PHE A 147 9.62 9.41 -6.08
C PHE A 147 10.60 8.50 -5.34
N ASP A 148 10.87 8.75 -4.07
CA ASP A 148 11.62 7.80 -3.24
C ASP A 148 10.73 6.60 -2.90
N ASN A 149 10.74 5.62 -3.80
CA ASN A 149 10.35 4.26 -3.50
C ASN A 149 11.45 3.61 -2.66
N HIS A 150 11.37 3.75 -1.35
CA HIS A 150 12.15 2.92 -0.45
C HIS A 150 11.51 1.52 -0.32
N GLN A 151 12.14 0.58 -1.01
CA GLN A 151 12.51 -0.76 -0.54
C GLN A 151 11.43 -1.58 0.19
N PHE A 152 10.66 -2.38 -0.56
CA PHE A 152 10.05 -3.60 -0.03
C PHE A 152 10.99 -4.78 -0.33
N ASP A 153 12.03 -4.94 0.49
CA ASP A 153 12.82 -6.17 0.51
C ASP A 153 12.17 -7.16 1.48
N HIS A 154 11.39 -8.10 0.93
CA HIS A 154 11.21 -9.39 1.55
C HIS A 154 11.37 -10.49 0.48
N LYS A 155 12.63 -10.87 0.26
CA LYS A 155 12.97 -12.19 -0.26
C LYS A 155 12.39 -13.26 0.68
N SER A 156 11.51 -14.12 0.19
CA SER A 156 11.90 -15.51 -0.13
C SER A 156 10.72 -16.43 -0.47
N ASN A 157 10.99 -17.22 -1.51
CA ASN A 157 10.47 -18.55 -1.83
C ASN A 157 9.21 -18.61 -2.69
N GLY A 158 9.49 -18.67 -3.99
CA GLY A 158 8.54 -18.96 -5.05
C GLY A 158 7.95 -20.36 -4.96
N HIS A 159 6.84 -20.50 -5.68
CA HIS A 159 6.43 -21.73 -6.30
C HIS A 159 5.51 -21.36 -7.45
N ASP A 160 5.99 -21.61 -8.66
CA ASP A 160 5.26 -21.41 -9.90
C ASP A 160 3.90 -22.12 -9.85
N PHE A 161 2.84 -21.38 -10.16
CA PHE A 161 1.50 -21.92 -10.25
C PHE A 161 0.76 -21.25 -11.40
N PHE A 162 1.04 -21.67 -12.63
CA PHE A 162 0.02 -21.91 -13.66
C PHE A 162 0.65 -22.64 -14.84
N GLY A 163 0.56 -23.97 -14.80
CA GLY A 163 1.07 -24.85 -15.85
C GLY A 163 0.36 -26.20 -15.81
N ARG A 164 -0.93 -26.22 -16.15
CA ARG A 164 -1.59 -27.39 -16.78
C ARG A 164 -2.99 -27.03 -17.25
N SER A 165 -3.07 -26.70 -18.53
CA SER A 165 -4.23 -27.02 -19.36
C SER A 165 -4.25 -28.54 -19.53
N MET A 166 -5.40 -29.19 -19.33
CA MET A 166 -5.61 -30.58 -19.74
C MET A 166 -6.90 -30.64 -20.57
N SER A 167 -6.72 -31.02 -21.83
CA SER A 167 -7.66 -31.86 -22.58
C SER A 167 -7.72 -33.27 -21.97
#